data_AF-A0A973DE97-F1
#
_entry.id   AF-A0A973DE97-F1
#
_cell.length_a   1.000
_cell.length_b   1.000
_cell.length_c   1.000
_cell.angle_alpha   90.00
_cell.angle_beta   90.00
_cell.angle_gamma   90.00
#
_symmetry.space_group_name_H-M   'P 1'
#
loop_
_entity.id
_entity.type
_entity.pdbx_description
1 polymer ?
#
loop_
_entity_poly.entity_id
_entity_poly.type
_entity_poly.pdbx_seq_one_letter_code
_entity_poly.pdbx_strand_id
1 'polypeptide(L)'
;MSTQKFTAFQREAIWLAHKKKCAYTRELIDFSDFHIDHIIPEHLIDDPVEIKRLKSMLKLTEDFDINGYENLLPCRAGANLQKGSRVFDLARIHFFLGIAKSVKSEILKNLENIDKRKNRGKALVLLQQCLECGELLPSEVARILEDYSEHPQEIFTLIEGLQLLDAEDVKTVVKADIDNLMSRKVLLGQNNHACELILTNEHNEKVHVCTCKEYVAAIKSEYYPRTSIDIKMSATFEHQCGLLSFLQNAKIAEYSFINEPRVGIVDLHLIPFSFFPVLGEPPLETQHCTTYQSKVDDGTIAIKRLKQNMLCIEEQGGMGQQLIEVARADFNGNGTEDMLLFEYSYSTQGTFGFGKIRILTRNSINGLFELIL
;
A
#
# COMPACT_ATOMS: atom_id res chain seq x y z
N MET A 1 -19.75 24.78 -32.18
CA MET A 1 -18.78 23.98 -31.40
C MET A 1 -18.39 24.80 -30.18
N SER A 2 -18.14 24.15 -29.04
CA SER A 2 -17.74 24.86 -27.82
C SER A 2 -16.48 25.71 -28.06
N THR A 3 -16.45 26.91 -27.47
CA THR A 3 -15.31 27.81 -27.45
C THR A 3 -14.39 27.56 -26.26
N GLN A 4 -14.89 26.92 -25.20
CA GLN A 4 -14.10 26.50 -24.05
C GLN A 4 -13.02 25.47 -24.46
N LYS A 5 -11.75 25.82 -24.20
CA LYS A 5 -10.62 24.92 -24.41
C LYS A 5 -10.32 24.14 -23.13
N PHE A 6 -10.15 22.83 -23.27
CA PHE A 6 -9.76 21.94 -22.18
C PHE A 6 -8.33 21.44 -22.39
N THR A 7 -7.51 21.55 -21.35
CA THR A 7 -6.19 20.91 -21.32
C THR A 7 -6.34 19.39 -21.30
N ALA A 8 -5.28 18.66 -21.67
CA ALA A 8 -5.27 17.19 -21.58
C ALA A 8 -5.60 16.70 -20.16
N PHE A 9 -5.11 17.39 -19.12
CA PHE A 9 -5.36 17.07 -17.71
C PHE A 9 -6.82 17.28 -17.30
N GLN A 10 -7.45 18.36 -17.76
CA GLN A 10 -8.88 18.57 -17.52
C GLN A 10 -9.73 17.51 -18.20
N ARG A 11 -9.37 17.13 -19.44
CA ARG A 11 -10.01 16.03 -20.15
C ARG A 11 -9.87 14.72 -19.37
N GLU A 12 -8.68 14.43 -18.86
CA GLU A 12 -8.40 13.20 -18.09
C GLU A 12 -9.22 13.18 -16.79
N ALA A 13 -9.22 14.29 -16.04
CA ALA A 13 -9.95 14.39 -14.78
C ALA A 13 -11.46 14.17 -14.96
N ILE A 14 -12.06 14.77 -16.00
CA ILE A 14 -13.47 14.58 -16.35
C ILE A 14 -13.72 13.12 -16.76
N TRP A 15 -12.89 12.56 -17.64
CA TRP A 15 -13.03 11.17 -18.11
C TRP A 15 -12.99 10.15 -16.96
N LEU A 16 -12.05 10.32 -16.02
CA LEU A 16 -11.90 9.46 -14.85
C LEU A 16 -13.11 9.58 -13.90
N ALA A 17 -13.54 10.79 -13.57
CA ALA A 17 -14.67 11.02 -12.66
C ALA A 17 -15.99 10.44 -13.21
N HIS A 18 -16.16 10.43 -14.53
CA HIS A 18 -17.29 9.77 -15.18
C HIS A 18 -17.09 8.28 -15.44
N LYS A 19 -16.07 7.67 -14.81
CA LYS A 19 -15.77 6.24 -14.91
C LYS A 19 -15.57 5.76 -16.35
N LYS A 20 -14.97 6.62 -17.18
CA LYS A 20 -14.65 6.34 -18.60
C LYS A 20 -15.88 6.06 -19.45
N LYS A 21 -17.05 6.59 -19.07
CA LYS A 21 -18.34 6.33 -19.74
C LYS A 21 -18.91 7.60 -20.35
N CYS A 22 -19.56 7.44 -21.50
CA CYS A 22 -20.41 8.44 -22.10
C CYS A 22 -21.58 8.74 -21.15
N ALA A 23 -21.84 10.01 -20.86
CA ALA A 23 -22.95 10.40 -19.98
C ALA A 23 -24.32 10.08 -20.60
N TYR A 24 -24.43 10.10 -21.93
CA TYR A 24 -25.70 9.85 -22.64
C TYR A 24 -25.98 8.38 -22.88
N THR A 25 -24.98 7.62 -23.34
CA THR A 25 -25.17 6.21 -23.75
C THR A 25 -24.73 5.21 -22.69
N ARG A 26 -23.96 5.65 -21.67
CA ARG A 26 -23.35 4.82 -20.62
C ARG A 26 -22.30 3.81 -21.11
N GLU A 27 -22.00 3.82 -22.40
CA GLU A 27 -20.94 3.01 -23.01
C GLU A 27 -19.56 3.56 -22.67
N LEU A 28 -18.55 2.70 -22.72
CA LEU A 28 -17.17 3.11 -22.53
C LEU A 28 -16.71 4.03 -23.68
N ILE A 29 -15.91 5.03 -23.32
CA ILE A 29 -15.33 6.00 -24.24
C ILE A 29 -13.82 6.00 -24.09
N ASP A 30 -13.13 6.10 -25.23
CA ASP A 30 -11.68 6.20 -25.27
C ASP A 30 -11.24 7.62 -24.91
N PHE A 31 -10.08 7.75 -24.27
CA PHE A 31 -9.52 9.05 -23.88
C PHE A 31 -9.15 9.91 -25.11
N SER A 32 -8.67 9.28 -26.18
CA SER A 32 -8.24 9.95 -27.41
C SER A 32 -9.39 10.54 -28.21
N ASP A 33 -10.61 9.99 -28.07
CA ASP A 33 -11.73 10.29 -28.97
C ASP A 33 -13.07 10.43 -28.22
N PHE A 34 -13.14 11.42 -27.33
CA PHE A 34 -14.40 11.85 -26.73
C PHE A 34 -14.56 13.36 -26.75
N HIS A 35 -15.81 13.81 -26.73
CA HIS A 35 -16.16 15.23 -26.63
C HIS A 35 -16.60 15.56 -25.21
N ILE A 36 -16.29 16.79 -24.78
CA ILE A 36 -16.90 17.37 -23.59
C ILE A 36 -18.05 18.22 -24.09
N ASP A 37 -19.25 17.94 -23.62
CA ASP A 37 -20.47 18.67 -23.99
C ASP A 37 -20.99 19.48 -22.81
N HIS A 38 -21.55 20.65 -23.13
CA HIS A 38 -22.22 21.52 -22.18
C HIS A 38 -23.70 21.15 -22.13
N ILE A 39 -24.20 20.81 -20.95
CA ILE A 39 -25.62 20.48 -20.75
C ILE A 39 -26.47 21.71 -21.07
N ILE A 40 -26.12 22.85 -20.48
CA ILE A 40 -26.60 24.18 -20.84
C ILE A 40 -25.59 24.77 -21.84
N PRO A 41 -25.99 25.05 -23.10
CA PRO A 41 -25.06 25.48 -24.13
C PRO A 41 -24.29 26.76 -23.80
N GLU A 42 -23.00 26.77 -24.12
CA GLU A 42 -22.06 27.88 -23.88
C GLU A 42 -22.49 29.21 -24.55
N HIS A 43 -23.10 29.16 -25.74
CA HIS A 43 -23.55 30.36 -26.46
C HIS A 43 -24.60 31.19 -25.70
N LEU A 44 -25.27 30.60 -24.70
CA LEU A 44 -26.20 31.34 -23.87
C LEU A 44 -25.49 32.39 -23.01
N ILE A 45 -24.17 32.28 -22.78
CA ILE A 45 -23.36 33.28 -22.06
C ILE A 45 -23.54 34.68 -22.67
N ASP A 46 -23.70 34.74 -23.98
CA ASP A 46 -23.89 35.98 -24.74
C ASP A 46 -25.33 36.54 -24.65
N ASP A 47 -26.26 35.81 -24.02
CA ASP A 47 -27.66 36.23 -23.76
C ASP A 47 -28.00 36.19 -22.26
N PRO A 48 -27.71 37.28 -21.52
CA PRO A 48 -27.95 37.35 -20.07
C PRO A 48 -29.43 37.22 -19.68
N VAL A 49 -30.35 37.60 -20.57
CA VAL A 49 -31.80 37.56 -20.30
C VAL A 49 -32.26 36.11 -20.31
N GLU A 50 -31.87 35.35 -21.35
CA GLU A 50 -32.25 33.95 -21.48
C GLU A 50 -31.56 33.07 -20.42
N ILE A 51 -30.29 33.34 -20.07
CA ILE A 51 -29.63 32.66 -18.93
C ILE A 51 -30.41 32.87 -17.65
N LYS A 52 -30.79 34.12 -17.33
CA LYS A 52 -31.47 34.43 -16.07
C LYS A 52 -32.82 33.72 -16.00
N ARG A 53 -33.55 33.70 -17.11
CA ARG A 53 -34.79 32.94 -17.25
C ARG A 53 -34.56 31.44 -17.04
N LEU A 54 -33.55 30.87 -17.68
CA LEU A 54 -33.23 29.43 -17.59
C LEU A 54 -32.78 29.04 -16.18
N LYS A 55 -31.91 29.83 -15.53
CA LYS A 55 -31.50 29.64 -14.13
C LYS A 55 -32.72 29.62 -13.20
N SER A 56 -33.67 30.54 -13.39
CA SER A 56 -34.91 30.58 -12.61
C SER A 56 -35.78 29.33 -12.84
N MET A 57 -35.97 28.92 -14.09
CA MET A 57 -36.75 27.73 -14.45
C MET A 57 -36.13 26.43 -13.90
N LEU A 58 -34.81 26.33 -13.91
CA LEU A 58 -34.04 25.19 -13.41
C LEU A 58 -33.69 25.30 -11.92
N LYS A 59 -34.14 26.35 -11.21
CA LYS A 59 -33.82 26.61 -9.80
C LYS A 59 -32.31 26.50 -9.50
N LEU A 60 -31.48 26.97 -10.43
CA LEU A 60 -30.02 27.00 -10.25
C LEU A 60 -29.63 28.15 -9.33
N THR A 61 -28.51 27.99 -8.64
CA THR A 61 -27.96 29.03 -7.77
C THR A 61 -27.36 30.17 -8.60
N GLU A 62 -27.30 31.37 -8.03
CA GLU A 62 -26.76 32.55 -8.73
C GLU A 62 -25.30 32.36 -9.16
N ASP A 63 -24.52 31.65 -8.33
CA ASP A 63 -23.11 31.30 -8.55
C ASP A 63 -22.87 30.15 -9.55
N PHE A 64 -23.93 29.59 -10.17
CA PHE A 64 -23.77 28.55 -11.19
C PHE A 64 -22.96 29.07 -12.38
N ASP A 65 -21.82 28.42 -12.62
CA ASP A 65 -20.91 28.69 -13.72
C ASP A 65 -21.23 27.77 -14.93
N ILE A 66 -21.55 28.38 -16.07
CA ILE A 66 -21.83 27.67 -17.32
C ILE A 66 -20.60 26.92 -17.83
N ASN A 67 -19.40 27.45 -17.56
CA ASN A 67 -18.14 26.79 -17.91
C ASN A 67 -17.64 25.87 -16.79
N GLY A 68 -18.39 25.78 -15.68
CA GLY A 68 -18.09 24.97 -14.53
C GLY A 68 -18.32 23.47 -14.78
N TYR A 69 -17.61 22.63 -14.03
CA TYR A 69 -17.69 21.17 -14.17
C TYR A 69 -19.07 20.59 -13.87
N GLU A 70 -19.91 21.31 -13.13
CA GLU A 70 -21.32 21.02 -12.90
C GLU A 70 -22.20 21.12 -14.16
N ASN A 71 -21.68 21.63 -15.27
CA ASN A 71 -22.36 21.75 -16.56
C ASN A 71 -21.73 20.90 -17.67
N LEU A 72 -20.68 20.13 -17.37
CA LEU A 72 -19.87 19.43 -18.36
C LEU A 72 -20.08 17.93 -18.28
N LEU A 73 -20.20 17.28 -19.44
CA LEU A 73 -20.32 15.83 -19.56
C LEU A 73 -19.42 15.27 -20.65
N PRO A 74 -18.71 14.16 -20.41
CA PRO A 74 -18.01 13.46 -21.46
C PRO A 74 -19.01 12.63 -22.27
N CYS A 75 -18.89 12.69 -23.59
CA CYS A 75 -19.77 12.00 -24.51
C CYS A 75 -19.02 11.50 -25.75
N ARG A 76 -19.59 10.49 -26.39
CA ARG A 76 -19.14 10.04 -27.72
C ARG A 76 -19.35 11.15 -28.73
N ALA A 77 -18.44 11.25 -29.71
CA ALA A 77 -18.55 12.24 -30.78
C ALA A 77 -19.92 12.16 -31.50
N GLY A 78 -20.39 10.95 -31.83
CA GLY A 78 -21.70 10.75 -32.45
C GLY A 78 -22.89 11.20 -31.59
N ALA A 79 -22.85 10.97 -30.28
CA ALA A 79 -23.90 11.42 -29.36
C ALA A 79 -23.91 12.96 -29.23
N ASN A 80 -22.73 13.58 -29.19
CA ASN A 80 -22.61 15.04 -29.19
C ASN A 80 -23.18 15.65 -30.48
N LEU A 81 -22.82 15.08 -31.64
CA LEU A 81 -23.30 15.53 -32.95
C LEU A 81 -24.82 15.37 -33.07
N GLN A 82 -25.38 14.27 -32.55
CA GLN A 82 -26.82 14.03 -32.54
C GLN A 82 -27.58 15.03 -31.66
N LYS A 83 -26.99 15.47 -30.54
CA LYS A 83 -27.55 16.53 -29.69
C LYS A 83 -27.45 17.90 -30.38
N GLY A 84 -26.30 18.23 -30.96
CA GLY A 84 -26.06 19.52 -31.60
C GLY A 84 -26.29 20.70 -30.64
N SER A 85 -26.92 21.76 -31.13
CA SER A 85 -27.30 22.94 -30.33
C SER A 85 -28.65 22.80 -29.62
N ARG A 86 -29.28 21.62 -29.66
CA ARG A 86 -30.63 21.44 -29.11
C ARG A 86 -30.58 21.51 -27.59
N VAL A 87 -31.28 22.49 -27.03
CA VAL A 87 -31.58 22.57 -25.60
C VAL A 87 -32.60 21.48 -25.28
N PHE A 88 -32.25 20.57 -24.36
CA PHE A 88 -33.18 19.54 -23.91
C PHE A 88 -34.36 20.16 -23.15
N ASP A 89 -35.44 19.40 -22.95
CA ASP A 89 -36.48 19.83 -22.01
C ASP A 89 -35.94 19.90 -20.57
N LEU A 90 -36.65 20.63 -19.71
CA LEU A 90 -36.22 20.91 -18.34
C LEU A 90 -35.93 19.64 -17.53
N ALA A 91 -36.73 18.58 -17.69
CA ALA A 91 -36.56 17.35 -16.93
C ALA A 91 -35.23 16.66 -17.28
N ARG A 92 -34.90 16.60 -18.58
CA ARG A 92 -33.62 16.06 -19.04
C ARG A 92 -32.43 16.92 -18.61
N ILE A 93 -32.55 18.24 -18.68
CA ILE A 93 -31.49 19.15 -18.20
C ILE A 93 -31.21 18.90 -16.72
N HIS A 94 -32.26 18.86 -15.88
CA HIS A 94 -32.13 18.58 -14.46
C HIS A 94 -31.43 17.25 -14.18
N PHE A 95 -31.80 16.19 -14.91
CA PHE A 95 -31.18 14.88 -14.76
C PHE A 95 -29.67 14.92 -15.04
N PHE A 96 -29.27 15.52 -16.17
CA PHE A 96 -27.86 15.59 -16.55
C PHE A 96 -27.05 16.54 -15.66
N LEU A 97 -27.63 17.65 -15.21
CA LEU A 97 -26.98 18.54 -14.23
C LEU A 97 -26.79 17.83 -12.88
N GLY A 98 -27.73 16.98 -12.48
CA GLY A 98 -27.59 16.12 -11.31
C GLY A 98 -26.38 15.19 -11.43
N ILE A 99 -26.17 14.57 -12.59
CA ILE A 99 -25.01 13.73 -12.87
C ILE A 99 -23.72 14.55 -12.80
N ALA A 100 -23.61 15.65 -13.54
CA ALA A 100 -22.40 16.47 -13.57
C ALA A 100 -22.05 17.04 -12.17
N LYS A 101 -23.07 17.52 -11.44
CA LYS A 101 -22.90 18.01 -10.07
C LYS A 101 -22.40 16.93 -9.11
N SER A 102 -22.89 15.69 -9.24
CA SER A 102 -22.50 14.58 -8.35
C SER A 102 -21.02 14.21 -8.45
N VAL A 103 -20.36 14.50 -9.57
CA VAL A 103 -18.95 14.13 -9.82
C VAL A 103 -17.99 15.32 -9.76
N LYS A 104 -18.48 16.55 -9.58
CA LYS A 104 -17.66 17.77 -9.53
C LYS A 104 -16.52 17.67 -8.50
N SER A 105 -16.81 17.17 -7.30
CA SER A 105 -15.79 16.98 -6.25
C SER A 105 -14.71 15.99 -6.66
N GLU A 106 -15.07 14.92 -7.37
CA GLU A 106 -14.13 13.92 -7.88
C GLU A 106 -13.25 14.49 -9.00
N ILE A 107 -13.79 15.32 -9.89
CA ILE A 107 -13.01 16.02 -10.93
C ILE A 107 -11.95 16.92 -10.29
N LEU A 108 -12.32 17.72 -9.29
CA LEU A 108 -11.40 18.61 -8.59
C LEU A 108 -10.29 17.82 -7.87
N LYS A 109 -10.65 16.71 -7.21
CA LYS A 109 -9.68 15.80 -6.58
C LYS A 109 -8.72 15.19 -7.60
N ASN A 110 -9.21 14.78 -8.77
CA ASN A 110 -8.37 14.24 -9.84
C ASN A 110 -7.39 15.28 -10.37
N LEU A 111 -7.83 16.54 -10.54
CA LEU A 111 -6.95 17.63 -10.96
C LEU A 111 -5.84 17.92 -9.94
N GLU A 112 -6.18 17.96 -8.65
CA GLU A 112 -5.20 18.14 -7.58
C GLU A 112 -4.16 17.02 -7.59
N ASN A 113 -4.60 15.77 -7.75
CA ASN A 113 -3.70 14.62 -7.85
C ASN A 113 -2.80 14.67 -9.08
N ILE A 114 -3.33 15.10 -10.23
CA ILE A 114 -2.55 15.29 -11.46
C ILE A 114 -1.48 16.38 -11.24
N ASP A 115 -1.82 17.50 -10.61
CA ASP A 115 -0.87 18.58 -10.37
C ASP A 115 0.23 18.18 -9.38
N LYS A 116 -0.13 17.48 -8.29
CA LYS A 116 0.86 16.88 -7.36
C LYS A 116 1.82 15.94 -8.07
N ARG A 117 1.32 15.04 -8.94
CA ARG A 117 2.17 14.14 -9.74
C ARG A 117 3.12 14.90 -10.66
N LYS A 118 2.64 15.95 -11.32
CA LYS A 118 3.45 16.80 -12.21
C LYS A 118 4.55 17.54 -11.44
N ASN A 119 4.23 18.13 -10.31
CA ASN A 119 5.20 18.87 -9.49
C ASN A 119 6.25 17.92 -8.92
N ARG A 120 5.84 16.74 -8.44
CA ARG A 120 6.77 15.68 -8.02
C ARG A 120 7.68 15.22 -9.15
N GLY A 121 7.13 14.97 -10.34
CA GLY A 121 7.92 14.56 -11.51
C GLY A 121 8.96 15.60 -11.91
N LYS A 122 8.58 16.89 -11.91
CA LYS A 122 9.53 17.99 -12.16
C LYS A 122 10.63 18.07 -11.11
N ALA A 123 10.27 17.94 -9.83
CA ALA A 123 11.24 17.95 -8.73
C ALA A 123 12.24 16.80 -8.85
N LEU A 124 11.78 15.60 -9.20
CA LEU A 124 12.65 14.44 -9.42
C LEU A 124 13.63 14.65 -10.58
N VAL A 125 13.16 15.21 -11.70
CA VAL A 125 14.03 15.52 -12.85
C VAL A 125 15.10 16.55 -12.45
N LEU A 126 14.73 17.60 -11.72
CA LEU A 126 15.69 18.61 -11.26
C LEU A 126 16.71 18.03 -10.28
N LEU A 127 16.26 17.24 -9.30
CA LEU A 127 17.15 16.56 -8.35
C LEU A 127 18.12 15.63 -9.07
N GLN A 128 17.63 14.85 -10.04
CA GLN A 128 18.47 13.96 -10.83
C GLN A 128 19.53 14.75 -11.63
N GLN A 129 19.16 15.87 -12.24
CA GLN A 129 20.10 16.75 -12.94
C GLN A 129 21.20 17.29 -12.01
N CYS A 130 20.84 17.76 -10.82
CA CYS A 130 21.82 18.27 -9.86
C CYS A 130 22.77 17.16 -9.36
N LEU A 131 22.27 15.94 -9.17
CA LEU A 131 23.09 14.78 -8.81
C LEU A 131 24.05 14.38 -9.95
N GLU A 132 23.56 14.31 -11.19
CA GLU A 132 24.36 13.94 -12.37
C GLU A 132 25.45 14.98 -12.68
N CYS A 133 25.16 16.27 -12.48
CA CYS A 133 26.13 17.35 -12.64
C CYS A 133 27.09 17.50 -11.45
N GLY A 134 26.89 16.75 -10.37
CA GLY A 134 27.68 16.85 -9.14
C GLY A 134 27.47 18.15 -8.36
N GLU A 135 26.41 18.90 -8.64
CA GLU A 135 26.01 20.10 -7.89
C GLU A 135 25.45 19.76 -6.51
N LEU A 136 24.94 18.53 -6.36
CA LEU A 136 24.51 17.94 -5.11
C LEU A 136 25.12 16.55 -4.94
N LEU A 137 25.54 16.24 -3.71
CA LEU A 137 25.87 14.87 -3.31
C LEU A 137 24.60 14.16 -2.79
N PRO A 138 24.51 12.82 -2.92
CA PRO A 138 23.39 12.05 -2.34
C PRO A 138 23.17 12.31 -0.84
N SER A 139 24.25 12.51 -0.08
CA SER A 139 24.21 12.83 1.35
C SER A 139 23.61 14.22 1.64
N GLU A 140 23.80 15.20 0.75
CA GLU A 140 23.22 16.53 0.91
C GLU A 140 21.72 16.52 0.60
N VAL A 141 21.29 15.71 -0.37
CA VAL A 141 19.86 15.49 -0.65
C VAL A 141 19.18 14.85 0.56
N ALA A 142 19.80 13.84 1.18
CA ALA A 142 19.28 13.21 2.40
C ALA A 142 19.09 14.24 3.53
N ARG A 143 20.11 15.07 3.78
CA ARG A 143 20.04 16.14 4.79
C ARG A 143 18.95 17.17 4.50
N ILE A 144 18.80 17.61 3.24
CA ILE A 144 17.75 18.57 2.86
C ILE A 144 16.36 17.96 3.08
N LEU A 145 16.17 16.67 2.77
CA LEU A 145 14.90 15.99 3.01
C LEU A 145 14.58 15.89 4.51
N GLU A 146 15.59 15.70 5.36
CA GLU A 146 15.46 15.76 6.82
C GLU A 146 15.11 17.17 7.31
N ASP A 147 15.85 18.19 6.84
CA ASP A 147 15.70 19.60 7.25
C ASP A 147 14.33 20.20 6.88
N TYR A 148 13.74 19.76 5.76
CA TYR A 148 12.42 20.23 5.28
C TYR A 148 11.26 19.32 5.67
N SER A 149 11.51 18.24 6.43
CA SER A 149 10.44 17.48 7.05
C SER A 149 9.86 18.30 8.21
N GLU A 150 8.69 18.94 8.03
CA GLU A 150 8.09 19.80 9.08
C GLU A 150 7.81 19.06 10.40
N HIS A 151 7.92 17.73 10.40
CA HIS A 151 8.22 16.91 11.55
C HIS A 151 9.17 15.81 11.06
N PRO A 152 10.16 15.32 11.84
CA PRO A 152 10.83 14.06 11.54
C PRO A 152 9.79 12.95 11.69
N GLN A 153 8.99 12.79 10.64
CA GLN A 153 8.07 11.68 10.52
C GLN A 153 8.96 10.48 10.28
N GLU A 154 8.99 9.55 11.22
CA GLU A 154 9.67 8.29 11.02
C GLU A 154 8.95 7.57 9.87
N ILE A 155 9.59 7.58 8.71
CA ILE A 155 9.12 6.95 7.49
C ILE A 155 9.88 5.66 7.32
N PHE A 156 9.15 4.55 7.32
CA PHE A 156 9.71 3.22 7.12
C PHE A 156 9.42 2.74 5.70
N THR A 157 10.45 2.21 5.05
CA THR A 157 10.32 1.56 3.75
C THR A 157 10.17 0.06 3.95
N LEU A 158 9.15 -0.52 3.34
CA LEU A 158 8.88 -1.95 3.39
C LEU A 158 9.45 -2.62 2.14
N ILE A 159 10.13 -3.73 2.36
CA ILE A 159 10.65 -4.60 1.29
C ILE A 159 9.50 -5.44 0.74
N GLU A 160 8.65 -5.95 1.63
CA GLU A 160 7.38 -6.60 1.32
C GLU A 160 6.23 -5.69 1.75
N GLY A 161 5.32 -5.35 0.83
CA GLY A 161 4.24 -4.40 1.10
C GLY A 161 3.15 -4.96 2.03
N LEU A 162 2.44 -4.09 2.72
CA LEU A 162 1.27 -4.48 3.53
C LEU A 162 0.13 -4.97 2.64
N GLN A 163 -0.49 -6.08 3.04
CA GLN A 163 -1.63 -6.68 2.36
C GLN A 163 -2.94 -6.33 3.07
N LEU A 164 -3.56 -5.23 2.64
CA LEU A 164 -4.82 -4.71 3.17
C LEU A 164 -5.91 -4.75 2.09
N LEU A 165 -7.16 -5.00 2.48
CA LEU A 165 -8.26 -5.22 1.52
C LEU A 165 -8.52 -4.00 0.61
N ASP A 166 -8.42 -2.80 1.16
CA ASP A 166 -8.83 -1.54 0.52
C ASP A 166 -7.62 -0.68 0.06
N ALA A 167 -6.43 -1.25 -0.03
CA ALA A 167 -5.23 -0.53 -0.43
C ALA A 167 -4.40 -1.32 -1.45
N GLU A 168 -3.84 -0.60 -2.42
CA GLU A 168 -2.70 -1.11 -3.19
C GLU A 168 -1.50 -1.31 -2.24
N ASP A 169 -0.59 -2.24 -2.59
CA ASP A 169 0.58 -2.61 -1.79
C ASP A 169 1.25 -1.38 -1.14
N VAL A 170 1.04 -1.22 0.17
CA VAL A 170 1.63 -0.11 0.91
C VAL A 170 3.08 -0.46 1.17
N LYS A 171 4.02 0.23 0.53
CA LYS A 171 5.48 0.03 0.69
C LYS A 171 6.17 1.09 1.52
N THR A 172 5.45 2.12 1.92
CA THR A 172 5.97 3.21 2.74
C THR A 172 4.99 3.48 3.86
N VAL A 173 5.48 3.43 5.10
CA VAL A 173 4.66 3.61 6.30
C VAL A 173 5.19 4.82 7.06
N VAL A 174 4.34 5.82 7.21
CA VAL A 174 4.59 6.95 8.11
C VAL A 174 4.15 6.52 9.50
N LYS A 175 5.00 6.67 10.52
CA LYS A 175 4.66 6.25 11.90
C LYS A 175 3.35 6.84 12.42
N ALA A 176 3.08 8.09 12.10
CA ALA A 176 1.83 8.77 12.44
C ALA A 176 0.57 8.11 11.84
N ASP A 177 0.71 7.41 10.71
CA ASP A 177 -0.40 6.74 10.03
C ASP A 177 -0.61 5.29 10.50
N ILE A 178 0.27 4.74 11.34
CA ILE A 178 0.19 3.34 11.79
C ILE A 178 -1.14 3.04 12.46
N ASP A 179 -1.65 3.94 13.31
CA ASP A 179 -2.94 3.76 13.96
C ASP A 179 -4.10 3.72 12.95
N ASN A 180 -4.00 4.43 11.82
CA ASN A 180 -4.97 4.33 10.73
C ASN A 180 -4.85 2.99 10.01
N LEU A 181 -3.62 2.57 9.69
CA LEU A 181 -3.35 1.30 9.01
C LEU A 181 -3.81 0.09 9.84
N MET A 182 -3.59 0.12 11.16
CA MET A 182 -4.03 -0.91 12.10
C MET A 182 -5.55 -1.10 12.14
N SER A 183 -6.32 -0.06 11.79
CA SER A 183 -7.78 -0.08 11.69
C SER A 183 -8.31 -0.59 10.35
N ARG A 184 -7.45 -0.84 9.36
CA ARG A 184 -7.87 -1.36 8.06
C ARG A 184 -8.01 -2.88 8.10
N LYS A 185 -8.84 -3.40 7.20
CA LYS A 185 -9.06 -4.85 7.09
C LYS A 185 -7.84 -5.53 6.46
N VAL A 186 -7.38 -6.59 7.11
CA VAL A 186 -6.33 -7.46 6.59
C VAL A 186 -6.89 -8.32 5.47
N LEU A 187 -6.14 -8.45 4.38
CA LEU A 187 -6.50 -9.35 3.28
C LEU A 187 -6.09 -10.79 3.64
N LEU A 188 -7.05 -11.73 3.66
CA LEU A 188 -6.75 -13.15 3.89
C LEU A 188 -6.77 -13.95 2.58
N GLY A 189 -5.62 -14.54 2.23
CA GLY A 189 -5.48 -15.39 1.06
C GLY A 189 -5.64 -14.63 -0.26
N GLN A 190 -5.85 -15.37 -1.36
CA GLN A 190 -5.94 -14.80 -2.71
C GLN A 190 -7.36 -14.37 -3.11
N ASN A 191 -8.36 -14.66 -2.28
CA ASN A 191 -9.75 -14.36 -2.58
C ASN A 191 -10.22 -13.17 -1.73
N ASN A 192 -10.52 -12.04 -2.37
CA ASN A 192 -10.94 -10.76 -1.77
C ASN A 192 -12.28 -10.80 -0.98
N HIS A 193 -12.74 -11.97 -0.53
CA HIS A 193 -14.01 -12.16 0.18
C HIS A 193 -13.83 -12.66 1.62
N ALA A 194 -12.65 -13.14 2.00
CA ALA A 194 -12.35 -13.55 3.37
C ALA A 194 -11.50 -12.48 4.06
N CYS A 195 -12.00 -11.94 5.17
CA CYS A 195 -11.22 -11.05 6.06
C CYS A 195 -11.31 -11.48 7.53
N GLU A 196 -12.11 -12.50 7.84
CA GLU A 196 -12.41 -12.88 9.22
C GLU A 196 -11.54 -14.05 9.67
N LEU A 197 -10.75 -13.81 10.72
CA LEU A 197 -10.10 -14.84 11.50
C LEU A 197 -10.91 -15.11 12.77
N ILE A 198 -11.11 -16.39 13.09
CA ILE A 198 -11.76 -16.81 14.33
C ILE A 198 -10.69 -17.17 15.35
N LEU A 199 -10.74 -16.51 16.51
CA LEU A 199 -9.90 -16.84 17.65
C LEU A 199 -10.77 -17.40 18.78
N THR A 200 -10.22 -18.29 19.60
CA THR A 200 -10.92 -18.96 20.70
C THR A 200 -10.11 -18.82 21.99
N ASN A 201 -10.78 -18.67 23.13
CA ASN A 201 -10.12 -18.69 24.44
C ASN A 201 -10.31 -20.04 25.17
N GLU A 202 -9.74 -20.17 26.37
CA GLU A 202 -9.85 -21.38 27.22
C GLU A 202 -11.30 -21.74 27.60
N HIS A 203 -12.20 -20.77 27.62
CA HIS A 203 -13.63 -20.98 27.90
C HIS A 203 -14.44 -21.40 26.66
N ASN A 204 -13.77 -21.67 25.53
CA ASN A 204 -14.37 -21.96 24.22
C ASN A 204 -15.19 -20.78 23.63
N GLU A 205 -15.01 -19.56 24.14
CA GLU A 205 -15.61 -18.36 23.57
C GLU A 205 -14.88 -17.97 22.30
N LYS A 206 -15.63 -17.50 21.29
CA LYS A 206 -15.09 -17.18 19.97
C LYS A 206 -15.20 -15.69 19.69
N VAL A 207 -14.18 -15.14 19.06
CA VAL A 207 -14.17 -13.76 18.54
C VAL A 207 -13.78 -13.77 17.07
N HIS A 208 -14.44 -12.92 16.29
CA HIS A 208 -14.12 -12.68 14.88
C HIS A 208 -13.28 -11.41 14.78
N VAL A 209 -12.14 -11.47 14.10
CA VAL A 209 -11.24 -10.33 13.91
C VAL A 209 -10.97 -10.11 12.43
N CYS A 210 -10.99 -8.84 12.01
CA CYS A 210 -10.76 -8.40 10.63
C CYS A 210 -9.61 -7.40 10.52
N THR A 211 -9.27 -6.71 11.61
CA THR A 211 -8.27 -5.64 11.65
C THR A 211 -7.13 -5.99 12.59
N CYS A 212 -6.00 -5.31 12.44
CA CYS A 212 -4.87 -5.50 13.35
C CYS A 212 -5.16 -5.01 14.77
N LYS A 213 -5.99 -3.96 14.94
CA LYS A 213 -6.45 -3.55 16.28
C LYS A 213 -7.24 -4.64 16.99
N GLU A 214 -8.19 -5.26 16.29
CA GLU A 214 -8.99 -6.36 16.85
C GLU A 214 -8.13 -7.58 17.16
N TYR A 215 -7.22 -7.95 16.25
CA TYR A 215 -6.31 -9.07 16.44
C TYR A 215 -5.41 -8.87 17.67
N VAL A 216 -4.71 -7.74 17.75
CA VAL A 216 -3.82 -7.44 18.88
C VAL A 216 -4.59 -7.37 20.21
N ALA A 217 -5.80 -6.80 20.21
CA ALA A 217 -6.66 -6.79 21.39
C ALA A 217 -7.08 -8.20 21.82
N ALA A 218 -7.46 -9.06 20.87
CA ALA A 218 -7.87 -10.43 21.15
C ALA A 218 -6.72 -11.27 21.71
N ILE A 219 -5.52 -11.20 21.12
CA ILE A 219 -4.33 -11.90 21.64
C ILE A 219 -4.01 -11.43 23.07
N LYS A 220 -4.10 -10.12 23.34
CA LYS A 220 -3.91 -9.55 24.69
C LYS A 220 -4.96 -10.04 25.69
N SER A 221 -6.15 -10.40 25.22
CA SER A 221 -7.23 -11.00 26.00
C SER A 221 -7.20 -12.54 26.01
N GLU A 222 -6.02 -13.15 25.74
CA GLU A 222 -5.78 -14.60 25.81
C GLU A 222 -6.60 -15.43 24.82
N TYR A 223 -7.05 -14.83 23.72
CA TYR A 223 -7.59 -15.58 22.58
C TYR A 223 -6.45 -16.08 21.70
N TYR A 224 -6.62 -17.27 21.12
CA TYR A 224 -5.62 -17.88 20.25
C TYR A 224 -6.27 -18.66 19.09
N PRO A 225 -5.55 -18.89 17.98
CA PRO A 225 -6.04 -19.73 16.89
C PRO A 225 -6.05 -21.20 17.35
N ARG A 226 -7.23 -21.83 17.32
CA ARG A 226 -7.39 -23.18 17.88
C ARG A 226 -7.27 -24.31 16.87
N THR A 227 -7.78 -24.11 15.65
CA THR A 227 -7.73 -25.15 14.60
C THR A 227 -6.52 -24.95 13.70
N SER A 228 -6.07 -26.00 13.01
CA SER A 228 -4.97 -25.88 12.04
C SER A 228 -5.27 -24.89 10.90
N ILE A 229 -6.55 -24.65 10.59
CA ILE A 229 -6.98 -23.64 9.62
C ILE A 229 -6.79 -22.25 10.23
N ASP A 230 -7.28 -22.04 11.46
CA ASP A 230 -7.13 -20.75 12.17
C ASP A 230 -5.66 -20.41 12.38
N ILE A 231 -4.80 -21.37 12.72
CA ILE A 231 -3.35 -21.16 12.90
C ILE A 231 -2.72 -20.66 11.59
N LYS A 232 -3.07 -21.30 10.46
CA LYS A 232 -2.56 -20.89 9.14
C LYS A 232 -3.09 -19.53 8.70
N MET A 233 -4.35 -19.22 8.99
CA MET A 233 -4.91 -17.90 8.71
C MET A 233 -4.29 -16.82 9.62
N SER A 234 -4.06 -17.15 10.89
CA SER A 234 -3.43 -16.28 11.90
C SER A 234 -2.03 -15.85 11.48
N ALA A 235 -1.27 -16.70 10.79
CA ALA A 235 0.05 -16.34 10.26
C ALA A 235 0.02 -15.10 9.36
N THR A 236 -1.08 -14.85 8.63
CA THR A 236 -1.25 -13.62 7.84
C THR A 236 -1.42 -12.40 8.74
N PHE A 237 -2.22 -12.51 9.80
CA PHE A 237 -2.38 -11.44 10.79
C PHE A 237 -1.08 -11.19 11.56
N GLU A 238 -0.36 -12.23 11.97
CA GLU A 238 0.95 -12.08 12.62
C GLU A 238 1.93 -11.33 11.73
N HIS A 239 1.95 -11.63 10.42
CA HIS A 239 2.77 -10.90 9.47
C HIS A 239 2.39 -9.41 9.41
N GLN A 240 1.14 -9.11 9.07
CA GLN A 240 0.71 -7.72 8.81
C GLN A 240 0.64 -6.87 10.10
N CYS A 241 0.09 -7.44 11.16
CA CYS A 241 -0.17 -6.74 12.42
C CYS A 241 1.07 -6.70 13.31
N GLY A 242 1.88 -7.76 13.27
CA GLY A 242 3.20 -7.76 13.90
C GLY A 242 4.09 -6.68 13.29
N LEU A 243 4.18 -6.60 11.96
CA LEU A 243 4.88 -5.53 11.26
C LEU A 243 4.48 -4.13 11.76
N LEU A 244 3.19 -3.80 11.73
CA LEU A 244 2.71 -2.50 12.17
C LEU A 244 3.01 -2.22 13.65
N SER A 245 2.90 -3.23 14.51
CA SER A 245 3.17 -3.12 15.94
C SER A 245 4.66 -2.87 16.23
N PHE A 246 5.57 -3.51 15.47
CA PHE A 246 7.01 -3.25 15.56
C PHE A 246 7.36 -1.87 15.02
N LEU A 247 6.81 -1.45 13.87
CA LEU A 247 7.03 -0.11 13.33
C LEU A 247 6.51 1.00 14.26
N GLN A 248 5.46 0.73 15.05
CA GLN A 248 4.94 1.70 16.03
C GLN A 248 5.95 2.02 17.13
N ASN A 249 6.84 1.08 17.45
CA ASN A 249 7.87 1.24 18.47
C ASN A 249 9.28 1.50 17.88
N ALA A 250 9.46 1.22 16.59
CA ALA A 250 10.73 1.37 15.89
C ALA A 250 11.17 2.83 15.76
N LYS A 251 12.47 3.02 15.55
CA LYS A 251 13.10 4.30 15.22
C LYS A 251 13.92 4.19 13.94
N ILE A 252 14.32 5.33 13.39
CA ILE A 252 15.35 5.37 12.35
C ILE A 252 16.69 5.01 13.01
N ALA A 253 17.42 4.06 12.42
CA ALA A 253 18.72 3.63 12.92
C ALA A 253 19.81 4.70 12.66
N GLU A 254 20.71 4.87 13.61
CA GLU A 254 21.88 5.77 13.50
C GLU A 254 23.06 5.08 12.81
N TYR A 255 23.20 3.78 13.03
CA TYR A 255 24.28 2.95 12.49
C TYR A 255 23.72 1.69 11.84
N SER A 256 24.42 1.15 10.84
CA SER A 256 24.04 -0.12 10.22
C SER A 256 25.25 -1.00 9.96
N PHE A 257 25.16 -2.26 10.39
CA PHE A 257 26.09 -3.34 10.01
C PHE A 257 25.50 -4.29 8.97
N ILE A 258 24.30 -3.96 8.45
CA ILE A 258 23.54 -4.78 7.50
C ILE A 258 23.28 -4.08 6.16
N ASN A 259 23.45 -2.76 6.08
CA ASN A 259 23.24 -1.99 4.85
C ASN A 259 24.54 -1.76 4.08
N GLU A 260 25.67 -1.60 4.76
CA GLU A 260 26.99 -1.39 4.14
C GLU A 260 28.09 -2.25 4.82
N PRO A 261 28.53 -3.38 4.21
CA PRO A 261 27.96 -3.99 3.01
C PRO A 261 26.54 -4.52 3.25
N ARG A 262 25.72 -4.53 2.18
CA ARG A 262 24.36 -5.05 2.27
C ARG A 262 24.38 -6.55 2.49
N VAL A 263 23.97 -6.98 3.69
CA VAL A 263 23.77 -8.38 4.06
C VAL A 263 22.33 -8.61 4.51
N GLY A 264 21.87 -9.86 4.45
CA GLY A 264 20.51 -10.26 4.83
C GLY A 264 20.33 -11.77 4.92
N ILE A 265 19.08 -12.23 4.85
CA ILE A 265 18.74 -13.66 5.05
C ILE A 265 19.28 -14.61 3.96
N VAL A 266 19.81 -14.07 2.88
CA VAL A 266 20.46 -14.87 1.81
C VAL A 266 21.92 -15.17 2.12
N ASP A 267 22.53 -14.45 3.07
CA ASP A 267 23.91 -14.64 3.51
C ASP A 267 23.96 -15.75 4.57
N LEU A 268 23.74 -16.99 4.13
CA LEU A 268 23.56 -18.17 5.02
C LEU A 268 24.73 -18.42 5.98
N HIS A 269 25.93 -17.93 5.63
CA HIS A 269 27.13 -18.01 6.47
C HIS A 269 27.08 -17.07 7.68
N LEU A 270 26.13 -16.14 7.72
CA LEU A 270 25.90 -15.22 8.83
C LEU A 270 24.76 -15.65 9.75
N ILE A 271 23.98 -16.67 9.38
CA ILE A 271 22.78 -17.10 10.13
C ILE A 271 23.12 -18.32 10.99
N PRO A 272 23.06 -18.22 12.33
CA PRO A 272 23.21 -19.38 13.21
C PRO A 272 22.17 -20.46 12.97
N PHE A 273 22.58 -21.73 12.96
CA PHE A 273 21.67 -22.87 12.81
C PHE A 273 20.70 -23.03 13.99
N SER A 274 21.01 -22.45 15.15
CA SER A 274 20.07 -22.37 16.28
C SER A 274 18.78 -21.62 15.95
N PHE A 275 18.71 -20.89 14.84
CA PHE A 275 17.49 -20.23 14.39
C PHE A 275 16.52 -21.17 13.67
N PHE A 276 16.99 -22.35 13.24
CA PHE A 276 16.19 -23.33 12.53
C PHE A 276 15.14 -23.96 13.46
N PRO A 277 13.88 -24.10 13.03
CA PRO A 277 12.82 -24.63 13.88
C PRO A 277 13.05 -26.12 14.16
N VAL A 278 12.83 -26.52 15.41
CA VAL A 278 12.87 -27.92 15.86
C VAL A 278 11.54 -28.28 16.51
N LEU A 279 11.13 -29.54 16.38
CA LEU A 279 10.00 -30.08 17.14
C LEU A 279 10.51 -30.65 18.46
N GLY A 280 10.03 -30.10 19.57
CA GLY A 280 10.45 -30.51 20.92
C GLY A 280 11.59 -29.67 21.46
N GLU A 281 12.38 -30.24 22.36
CA GLU A 281 13.51 -29.54 22.98
C GLU A 281 14.70 -29.47 22.01
N PRO A 282 15.38 -28.32 21.89
CA PRO A 282 16.56 -28.20 21.06
C PRO A 282 17.67 -29.12 21.60
N PRO A 283 18.49 -29.72 20.71
CA PRO A 283 19.63 -30.51 21.14
C PRO A 283 20.56 -29.68 22.02
N LEU A 284 21.04 -30.25 23.13
CA LEU A 284 21.97 -29.61 24.07
C LEU A 284 23.29 -29.13 23.43
N GLU A 285 23.58 -29.55 22.19
CA GLU A 285 24.85 -29.35 21.48
C GLU A 285 24.75 -28.56 20.16
N THR A 286 23.82 -27.62 20.01
CA THR A 286 23.99 -26.63 18.92
C THR A 286 25.17 -25.73 19.27
N GLN A 287 26.36 -26.06 18.73
CA GLN A 287 27.52 -25.17 18.78
C GLN A 287 27.12 -23.81 18.22
N HIS A 288 27.29 -22.75 19.00
CA HIS A 288 26.93 -21.36 18.68
C HIS A 288 27.53 -20.83 17.35
N CYS A 289 28.49 -21.54 16.76
CA CYS A 289 29.15 -21.18 15.51
C CYS A 289 28.64 -21.95 14.27
N THR A 290 27.71 -22.90 14.42
CA THR A 290 27.15 -23.62 13.27
C THR A 290 26.20 -22.71 12.52
N THR A 291 26.33 -22.62 11.20
CA THR A 291 25.53 -21.70 10.37
C THR A 291 24.63 -22.46 9.41
N TYR A 292 23.65 -21.76 8.83
CA TYR A 292 22.82 -22.33 7.77
C TYR A 292 23.68 -22.80 6.59
N GLN A 293 24.71 -22.05 6.22
CA GLN A 293 25.64 -22.45 5.16
C GLN A 293 26.28 -23.81 5.47
N SER A 294 26.80 -24.01 6.69
CA SER A 294 27.43 -25.29 7.07
C SER A 294 26.47 -26.48 6.98
N LYS A 295 25.17 -26.26 7.26
CA LYS A 295 24.12 -27.29 7.18
C LYS A 295 23.59 -27.54 5.78
N VAL A 296 23.76 -26.57 4.88
CA VAL A 296 23.58 -26.79 3.45
C VAL A 296 24.75 -27.61 2.90
N ASP A 297 25.99 -27.27 3.30
CA ASP A 297 27.20 -27.92 2.81
C ASP A 297 27.29 -29.41 3.25
N ASP A 298 26.83 -29.74 4.46
CA ASP A 298 26.79 -31.12 4.97
C ASP A 298 25.52 -31.91 4.54
N GLY A 299 24.59 -31.25 3.85
CA GLY A 299 23.35 -31.85 3.35
C GLY A 299 22.23 -32.04 4.39
N THR A 300 22.39 -31.53 5.62
CA THR A 300 21.34 -31.58 6.65
C THR A 300 20.07 -30.84 6.21
N ILE A 301 20.25 -29.65 5.63
CA ILE A 301 19.15 -28.82 5.08
C ILE A 301 19.37 -28.53 3.60
N ALA A 302 18.27 -28.38 2.86
CA ALA A 302 18.27 -28.06 1.45
C ALA A 302 17.55 -26.73 1.18
N ILE A 303 18.16 -25.87 0.35
CA ILE A 303 17.52 -24.65 -0.14
C ILE A 303 16.46 -25.03 -1.17
N LYS A 304 15.20 -24.70 -0.89
CA LYS A 304 14.07 -24.90 -1.79
C LYS A 304 13.77 -23.69 -2.64
N ARG A 305 13.93 -22.49 -2.06
CA ARG A 305 13.71 -21.22 -2.76
C ARG A 305 14.62 -20.15 -2.17
N LEU A 306 15.23 -19.36 -3.06
CA LEU A 306 16.07 -18.23 -2.71
C LEU A 306 15.70 -17.04 -3.60
N LYS A 307 15.32 -15.92 -2.98
CA LYS A 307 15.12 -14.61 -3.59
C LYS A 307 15.79 -13.56 -2.71
N GLN A 308 15.93 -12.34 -3.22
CA GLN A 308 16.61 -11.25 -2.54
C GLN A 308 16.11 -10.98 -1.10
N ASN A 309 14.80 -11.12 -0.84
CA ASN A 309 14.18 -10.92 0.47
C ASN A 309 13.47 -12.18 1.00
N MET A 310 13.72 -13.36 0.42
CA MET A 310 13.01 -14.58 0.82
C MET A 310 13.92 -15.81 0.75
N LEU A 311 13.97 -16.56 1.85
CA LEU A 311 14.65 -17.85 1.96
C LEU A 311 13.62 -18.92 2.32
N CYS A 312 13.68 -20.08 1.67
CA CYS A 312 12.95 -21.27 2.06
C CYS A 312 13.92 -22.45 2.07
N ILE A 313 14.03 -23.10 3.23
CA ILE A 313 14.93 -24.21 3.52
C ILE A 313 14.17 -25.33 4.23
N GLU A 314 14.58 -26.57 3.98
CA GLU A 314 13.95 -27.74 4.58
C GLU A 314 15.00 -28.75 5.02
N GLU A 315 14.78 -29.34 6.18
CA GLU A 315 15.46 -30.55 6.65
C GLU A 315 14.75 -31.79 6.08
N GLN A 316 15.51 -32.77 5.61
CA GLN A 316 14.94 -33.97 5.01
C GLN A 316 14.11 -34.78 6.03
N GLY A 317 12.80 -34.83 5.83
CA GLY A 317 11.89 -35.56 6.72
C GLY A 317 11.63 -34.87 8.07
N GLY A 318 12.09 -33.63 8.22
CA GLY A 318 11.96 -32.84 9.45
C GLY A 318 11.14 -31.57 9.23
N MET A 319 11.68 -30.45 9.71
CA MET A 319 11.05 -29.13 9.61
C MET A 319 11.43 -28.39 8.33
N GLY A 320 10.53 -27.51 7.90
CA GLY A 320 10.76 -26.49 6.89
C GLY A 320 10.63 -25.11 7.52
N GLN A 321 11.40 -24.16 6.98
CA GLN A 321 11.39 -22.77 7.40
C GLN A 321 11.37 -21.87 6.17
N GLN A 322 10.46 -20.91 6.17
CA GLN A 322 10.45 -19.79 5.25
C GLN A 322 10.72 -18.51 6.02
N LEU A 323 11.71 -17.73 5.58
CA LEU A 323 12.00 -16.39 6.08
C LEU A 323 11.70 -15.38 4.98
N ILE A 324 11.02 -14.30 5.33
CA ILE A 324 10.79 -13.15 4.46
C ILE A 324 11.29 -11.91 5.20
N GLU A 325 12.20 -11.18 4.58
CA GLU A 325 12.64 -9.88 5.07
C GLU A 325 11.61 -8.81 4.72
N VAL A 326 11.09 -8.13 5.75
CA VAL A 326 9.91 -7.25 5.62
C VAL A 326 10.30 -5.78 5.72
N ALA A 327 11.14 -5.44 6.70
CA ALA A 327 11.57 -4.07 6.95
C ALA A 327 12.93 -4.04 7.68
N ARG A 328 13.61 -2.89 7.62
CA ARG A 328 14.81 -2.58 8.41
C ARG A 328 14.60 -1.27 9.15
N ALA A 329 14.93 -1.25 10.43
CA ALA A 329 14.81 -0.08 11.32
C ALA A 329 15.55 -0.39 12.64
N ASP A 330 15.64 0.57 13.55
CA ASP A 330 16.00 0.27 14.95
C ASP A 330 14.75 -0.23 15.67
N PHE A 331 14.63 -1.55 15.87
CA PHE A 331 13.46 -2.17 16.49
C PHE A 331 13.61 -2.36 18.00
N ASN A 332 14.83 -2.24 18.53
CA ASN A 332 15.14 -2.48 19.94
C ASN A 332 15.52 -1.19 20.71
N GLY A 333 15.70 -0.07 20.00
CA GLY A 333 16.01 1.25 20.56
C GLY A 333 17.49 1.50 20.86
N ASN A 334 18.41 0.68 20.35
CA ASN A 334 19.85 0.80 20.58
C ASN A 334 20.59 1.64 19.52
N GLY A 335 19.88 2.21 18.54
CA GLY A 335 20.44 3.00 17.44
C GLY A 335 21.06 2.19 16.30
N THR A 336 21.09 0.85 16.39
CA THR A 336 21.61 -0.03 15.33
C THR A 336 20.47 -0.54 14.45
N GLU A 337 20.72 -0.62 13.14
CA GLU A 337 19.75 -1.14 12.20
C GLU A 337 19.56 -2.66 12.38
N ASP A 338 18.33 -3.03 12.67
CA ASP A 338 17.84 -4.39 12.81
C ASP A 338 17.03 -4.79 11.56
N MET A 339 16.88 -6.10 11.37
CA MET A 339 16.12 -6.71 10.28
C MET A 339 14.88 -7.41 10.83
N LEU A 340 13.70 -6.96 10.40
CA LEU A 340 12.43 -7.57 10.74
C LEU A 340 12.07 -8.65 9.72
N LEU A 341 11.84 -9.86 10.23
CA LEU A 341 11.50 -11.03 9.44
C LEU A 341 10.11 -11.53 9.76
N PHE A 342 9.39 -11.98 8.74
CA PHE A 342 8.30 -12.93 8.91
C PHE A 342 8.84 -14.35 8.70
N GLU A 343 8.64 -15.20 9.69
CA GLU A 343 8.97 -16.62 9.63
C GLU A 343 7.69 -17.45 9.50
N TYR A 344 7.70 -18.42 8.60
CA TYR A 344 6.73 -19.50 8.57
C TYR A 344 7.43 -20.84 8.74
N SER A 345 7.13 -21.54 9.82
CA SER A 345 7.68 -22.87 10.14
C SER A 345 6.64 -23.94 9.87
N TYR A 346 7.05 -25.08 9.32
CA TYR A 346 6.13 -26.17 8.97
C TYR A 346 6.78 -27.54 9.02
N SER A 347 5.98 -28.60 9.19
CA SER A 347 6.47 -29.98 9.05
C SER A 347 6.47 -30.38 7.57
N THR A 348 7.58 -30.93 7.08
CA THR A 348 7.71 -31.34 5.67
C THR A 348 6.85 -32.57 5.30
N GLN A 349 6.44 -33.36 6.29
CA GLN A 349 5.64 -34.58 6.12
C GLN A 349 4.28 -34.51 6.85
N GLY A 350 3.83 -33.30 7.20
CA GLY A 350 2.63 -33.11 8.00
C GLY A 350 1.82 -31.88 7.59
N THR A 351 0.74 -31.62 8.33
CA THR A 351 -0.11 -30.43 8.12
C THR A 351 0.20 -29.29 9.09
N PHE A 352 1.09 -29.53 10.05
CA PHE A 352 1.52 -28.56 11.06
C PHE A 352 2.32 -27.43 10.41
N GLY A 353 1.94 -26.19 10.74
CA GLY A 353 2.72 -25.01 10.41
C GLY A 353 2.13 -23.76 11.05
N PHE A 354 2.99 -22.80 11.37
CA PHE A 354 2.66 -21.58 12.10
C PHE A 354 3.57 -20.44 11.65
N GLY A 355 3.06 -19.21 11.75
CA GLY A 355 3.82 -17.99 11.51
C GLY A 355 4.45 -17.46 12.79
N LYS A 356 5.39 -16.52 12.66
CA LYS A 356 5.72 -15.52 13.67
C LYS A 356 6.58 -14.40 13.07
N ILE A 357 6.75 -13.32 13.81
CA ILE A 357 7.74 -12.29 13.51
C ILE A 357 9.04 -12.62 14.25
N ARG A 358 10.18 -12.32 13.63
CA ARG A 358 11.50 -12.33 14.25
C ARG A 358 12.24 -11.02 14.01
N ILE A 359 13.11 -10.66 14.94
CA ILE A 359 14.06 -9.55 14.76
C ILE A 359 15.47 -10.10 14.80
N LEU A 360 16.22 -9.88 13.72
CA LEU A 360 17.66 -10.17 13.68
C LEU A 360 18.44 -8.86 13.79
N THR A 361 19.45 -8.86 14.64
CA THR A 361 20.42 -7.77 14.73
C THR A 361 21.81 -8.26 14.38
N ARG A 362 22.69 -7.31 14.08
CA ARG A 362 24.09 -7.58 13.80
C ARG A 362 24.92 -6.45 14.39
N ASN A 363 25.77 -6.80 15.36
CA ASN A 363 26.50 -5.80 16.15
C ASN A 363 27.90 -5.47 15.60
N SER A 364 28.37 -6.18 14.56
CA SER A 364 29.66 -5.90 13.92
C SER A 364 29.76 -6.45 12.50
N ILE A 365 30.68 -5.89 11.70
CA ILE A 365 30.94 -6.31 10.30
C ILE A 365 31.42 -7.77 10.19
N ASN A 366 31.98 -8.34 11.25
CA ASN A 366 32.47 -9.73 11.27
C ASN A 366 31.57 -10.65 12.12
N GLY A 367 30.49 -10.11 12.70
CA GLY A 367 29.57 -10.86 13.56
C GLY A 367 28.56 -11.68 12.76
N LEU A 368 28.05 -12.74 13.40
CA LEU A 368 26.85 -13.44 12.96
C LEU A 368 25.60 -12.61 13.30
N PHE A 369 24.46 -12.98 12.72
CA PHE A 369 23.17 -12.47 13.16
C PHE A 369 22.82 -13.00 14.55
N GLU A 370 22.22 -12.15 15.36
CA GLU A 370 21.70 -12.46 16.69
C GLU A 370 20.19 -12.29 16.69
N LEU A 371 19.49 -13.20 17.38
CA LEU A 371 18.03 -13.14 17.52
C LEU A 371 17.70 -12.28 18.74
N ILE A 372 16.93 -11.21 18.54
CA ILE A 372 16.41 -10.38 19.63
C ILE A 372 15.08 -10.92 20.13
N LEU A 373 14.21 -11.32 19.19
CA LEU A 373 12.85 -11.81 19.46
C LEU A 373 12.41 -12.77 18.36
#